data_AF-W4G7S0-F1
#
_entry.id   AF-W4G7S0-F1
#
_cell.length_a   1.000
_cell.length_b   1.000
_cell.length_c   1.000
_cell.angle_alpha   90.00
_cell.angle_beta   90.00
_cell.angle_gamma   90.00
#
_symmetry.space_group_name_H-M   'P 1'
#
loop_
_entity.id
_entity.type
_entity.pdbx_description
1 polymer ?
#
loop_
_entity_poly.entity_id
_entity_poly.type
_entity_poly.pdbx_seq_one_letter_code
_entity_poly.pdbx_strand_id
1 'polypeptide(L)'
;MPRPPSPMLALGASADSNESFLARGGSSFDDPNVWRDAAMEHSFNTYIVGGTAAVPDPSVAGPSGMSPSSQLPRGSITERRSFVEVRQSLAGRPDIRIGKVEDGDRLTKTSGRKRVWPGWLLLFLMVAGSLFGITWFSIKLYKAAQKQQDKAEFILNRTPRPITPAKICEQPDFINDKGVIYATYKSAPPQKIVITGINWSGMENSEGVPHGLAFGQAALDDIVERMAKQGMTAVRLPLNVLMINSNAAPNVKDFVDPVVNPELVVSDYMTMIKKIVQGLAKKGVSVLLDIHKLDPAVEGKTEGLWYSATVPASAINQAIQTLATDLCNSNYYNVLGVDLKNEPHDGCWPGGAADVSCSDAKNWPKAAAKLADTMLAACPKWMAFVEGLASATLTNHGFVTKAGPNTTLYYQEWWGAALQNVTKYPVPVAPAHKNKLVYVPHFYSPSVYPAPYYFASFASAGGGAVVEEWPTTADGNASLKANVYRALDLAFGNAVKNIESPVMFGEFGGIYGAKDLFPLKTSSRVIELFVQYSADRNMSGGFAWSLNPDSVYQFNGDTSKAGEFNYGLYENDPVRPWSAYNQDYSDALLKFKGTGTIDCVKIDAPGNDTTTTTTAAPSVVVPTSTTAPVSTAALTTKKP
;
A
#
# COMPACT_ATOMS: atom_id res chain seq x y z
N MET A 1 -56.50 -23.16 45.56
CA MET A 1 -57.11 -21.89 45.10
C MET A 1 -56.37 -20.73 45.75
N PRO A 2 -56.21 -19.57 45.09
CA PRO A 2 -56.58 -19.32 43.70
C PRO A 2 -55.45 -18.74 42.82
N ARG A 3 -55.47 -19.17 41.55
CA ARG A 3 -54.98 -18.46 40.35
C ARG A 3 -56.04 -17.38 39.92
N PRO A 4 -56.05 -16.90 38.66
CA PRO A 4 -55.26 -15.87 37.96
C PRO A 4 -56.23 -14.73 37.47
N PRO A 5 -55.97 -13.92 36.41
CA PRO A 5 -56.00 -14.43 35.02
C PRO A 5 -55.01 -13.76 34.02
N SER A 6 -54.60 -14.55 33.02
CA SER A 6 -54.26 -14.09 31.66
C SER A 6 -55.54 -13.68 30.90
N PRO A 7 -55.42 -13.14 29.69
CA PRO A 7 -55.91 -13.95 28.58
C PRO A 7 -54.98 -14.03 27.37
N MET A 8 -55.34 -15.01 26.56
CA MET A 8 -54.72 -15.63 25.40
C MET A 8 -54.93 -14.91 24.07
N LEU A 9 -54.04 -15.27 23.13
CA LEU A 9 -54.23 -15.59 21.70
C LEU A 9 -55.43 -15.03 20.92
N ALA A 10 -55.11 -14.57 19.71
CA ALA A 10 -55.79 -15.01 18.49
C ALA A 10 -54.75 -15.51 17.47
N LEU A 11 -54.94 -16.77 17.06
CA LEU A 11 -54.37 -17.44 15.90
C LEU A 11 -54.99 -16.89 14.60
N GLY A 12 -54.23 -16.96 13.50
CA GLY A 12 -54.75 -16.74 12.15
C GLY A 12 -53.73 -17.11 11.07
N ALA A 13 -53.85 -18.35 10.59
CA ALA A 13 -53.29 -18.97 9.39
C ALA A 13 -53.29 -18.06 8.12
N SER A 14 -52.65 -18.33 6.98
CA SER A 14 -52.11 -19.54 6.36
C SER A 14 -51.39 -19.12 5.06
N ALA A 15 -50.39 -19.92 4.65
CA ALA A 15 -50.03 -20.32 3.28
C ALA A 15 -50.15 -19.33 2.11
N ASP A 16 -49.07 -19.15 1.35
CA ASP A 16 -48.87 -20.00 0.17
C ASP A 16 -47.48 -19.84 -0.45
N SER A 17 -46.98 -20.99 -0.87
CA SER A 17 -45.83 -21.26 -1.72
C SER A 17 -45.90 -20.58 -3.09
N ASN A 18 -44.75 -20.20 -3.65
CA ASN A 18 -44.39 -20.76 -4.96
C ASN A 18 -42.91 -20.65 -5.28
N GLU A 19 -42.36 -21.81 -5.63
CA GLU A 19 -41.12 -21.99 -6.37
C GLU A 19 -41.13 -21.21 -7.69
N SER A 20 -39.96 -20.76 -8.13
CA SER A 20 -39.57 -20.97 -9.53
C SER A 20 -38.05 -20.97 -9.66
N PHE A 21 -37.50 -22.18 -9.58
CA PHE A 21 -36.32 -22.55 -10.37
C PHE A 21 -36.70 -22.41 -11.85
N LEU A 22 -36.01 -21.55 -12.60
CA LEU A 22 -35.77 -21.79 -14.02
C LEU A 22 -34.41 -21.22 -14.42
N ALA A 23 -33.51 -22.15 -14.68
CA ALA A 23 -32.27 -21.97 -15.40
C ALA A 23 -32.52 -21.37 -16.79
N ARG A 24 -31.67 -20.42 -17.20
CA ARG A 24 -31.15 -20.38 -18.58
C ARG A 24 -29.69 -19.97 -18.54
N GLY A 25 -28.85 -20.91 -18.96
CA GLY A 25 -27.48 -20.66 -19.32
C GLY A 25 -27.37 -19.70 -20.50
N GLY A 26 -26.25 -19.01 -20.52
CA GLY A 26 -25.78 -18.17 -21.61
C GLY A 26 -24.31 -17.89 -21.33
N SER A 27 -23.45 -18.73 -21.86
CA SER A 27 -22.01 -18.55 -21.91
C SER A 27 -21.64 -17.23 -22.58
N SER A 28 -20.87 -16.40 -21.90
CA SER A 28 -19.91 -15.50 -22.54
C SER A 28 -18.67 -15.40 -21.67
N PHE A 29 -17.74 -16.34 -21.90
CA PHE A 29 -16.32 -16.04 -21.77
C PHE A 29 -16.01 -14.99 -22.83
N ASP A 30 -16.06 -13.71 -22.49
CA ASP A 30 -15.50 -12.59 -23.26
C ASP A 30 -15.80 -11.27 -22.54
N ASP A 31 -15.22 -11.06 -21.36
CA ASP A 31 -14.90 -9.71 -20.90
C ASP A 31 -13.44 -9.66 -20.44
N PRO A 32 -12.51 -9.16 -21.28
CA PRO A 32 -11.10 -9.03 -20.93
C PRO A 32 -10.79 -7.85 -19.99
N ASN A 33 -11.79 -7.15 -19.44
CA ASN A 33 -11.61 -5.96 -18.60
C ASN A 33 -11.80 -6.15 -17.08
N VAL A 34 -11.89 -7.39 -16.58
CA VAL A 34 -12.03 -7.67 -15.12
C VAL A 34 -10.83 -7.18 -14.29
N TRP A 35 -9.70 -6.83 -14.93
CA TRP A 35 -8.45 -6.44 -14.25
C TRP A 35 -8.25 -4.93 -14.06
N ARG A 36 -9.28 -4.10 -14.29
CA ARG A 36 -9.22 -2.66 -14.01
C ARG A 36 -9.84 -2.23 -12.69
N ASP A 37 -10.62 -3.10 -12.03
CA ASP A 37 -11.27 -2.81 -10.75
C ASP A 37 -10.50 -3.34 -9.52
N ALA A 38 -9.19 -3.56 -9.66
CA ALA A 38 -8.28 -3.71 -8.52
C ALA A 38 -7.74 -2.36 -8.02
N ALA A 39 -8.42 -1.25 -8.34
CA ALA A 39 -8.06 0.11 -7.91
C ALA A 39 -8.64 0.47 -6.53
N MET A 40 -8.76 -0.50 -5.61
CA MET A 40 -9.29 -0.30 -4.24
C MET A 40 -8.21 0.06 -3.21
N GLU A 41 -7.21 0.84 -3.64
CA GLU A 41 -6.59 1.85 -2.78
C GLU A 41 -6.94 3.22 -3.37
N HIS A 42 -8.20 3.64 -3.18
CA HIS A 42 -8.58 4.99 -3.51
C HIS A 42 -7.91 5.97 -2.54
N SER A 43 -6.78 6.51 -2.99
CA SER A 43 -6.22 7.83 -2.66
C SER A 43 -5.82 8.06 -1.20
N PHE A 44 -4.56 8.44 -0.97
CA PHE A 44 -4.15 9.21 0.22
C PHE A 44 -4.79 10.61 0.22
N ASN A 45 -6.12 10.73 0.18
CA ASN A 45 -6.81 12.03 0.12
C ASN A 45 -6.31 12.92 1.26
N THR A 46 -5.53 13.93 0.87
CA THR A 46 -4.93 15.01 1.67
C THR A 46 -4.70 14.67 3.15
N TYR A 47 -3.43 14.44 3.52
CA TYR A 47 -2.94 14.43 4.91
C TYR A 47 -3.19 15.74 5.69
N ILE A 48 -3.91 16.70 5.09
CA ILE A 48 -4.42 17.87 5.77
C ILE A 48 -5.80 17.57 6.34
N VAL A 49 -5.86 17.38 7.66
CA VAL A 49 -7.10 17.34 8.42
C VAL A 49 -7.80 18.71 8.32
N GLY A 50 -8.80 18.80 7.44
CA GLY A 50 -9.96 19.69 7.55
C GLY A 50 -9.76 21.20 7.34
N GLY A 51 -10.45 21.73 6.34
CA GLY A 51 -10.92 23.12 6.32
C GLY A 51 -10.74 23.81 4.98
N THR A 52 -11.77 23.79 4.14
CA THR A 52 -11.98 24.82 3.12
C THR A 52 -12.08 26.18 3.82
N ALA A 53 -10.96 26.85 4.01
CA ALA A 53 -10.89 28.25 4.39
C ALA A 53 -9.96 28.93 3.39
N ALA A 54 -10.57 29.59 2.41
CA ALA A 54 -9.86 30.58 1.61
C ALA A 54 -9.21 31.58 2.57
N VAL A 55 -7.89 31.66 2.55
CA VAL A 55 -7.13 32.72 3.23
C VAL A 55 -7.31 33.99 2.39
N PRO A 56 -7.89 35.08 2.93
CA PRO A 56 -8.09 36.30 2.16
C PRO A 56 -6.79 37.09 2.07
N ASP A 57 -6.40 37.43 0.83
CA ASP A 57 -5.39 38.44 0.52
C ASP A 57 -5.98 39.84 0.76
N PRO A 58 -5.34 40.72 1.57
CA PRO A 58 -5.83 42.07 1.81
C PRO A 58 -5.17 43.06 0.84
N SER A 59 -5.73 43.28 -0.33
CA SER A 59 -5.69 44.60 -0.98
C SER A 59 -6.52 44.65 -2.27
N VAL A 60 -7.58 45.45 -2.24
CA VAL A 60 -7.86 46.58 -3.15
C VAL A 60 -9.34 46.91 -3.00
N ALA A 61 -9.58 48.10 -2.46
CA ALA A 61 -10.87 48.72 -2.28
C ALA A 61 -11.38 49.33 -3.61
N GLY A 62 -12.68 49.23 -3.86
CA GLY A 62 -13.39 50.17 -4.74
C GLY A 62 -14.70 49.62 -5.32
N PRO A 63 -15.82 50.37 -5.33
CA PRO A 63 -17.09 49.79 -4.89
C PRO A 63 -18.25 49.90 -5.90
N SER A 64 -19.38 49.28 -5.51
CA SER A 64 -20.78 49.58 -5.87
C SER A 64 -21.31 48.87 -7.15
N GLY A 65 -22.43 48.16 -7.15
CA GLY A 65 -23.45 47.93 -6.13
C GLY A 65 -24.63 47.14 -6.71
N MET A 66 -25.50 46.67 -5.80
CA MET A 66 -26.89 46.24 -5.99
C MET A 66 -27.19 44.89 -6.68
N SER A 67 -27.44 43.91 -5.80
CA SER A 67 -28.32 42.73 -5.90
C SER A 67 -29.81 43.11 -6.13
N PRO A 68 -30.77 42.16 -6.23
CA PRO A 68 -30.68 40.74 -6.66
C PRO A 68 -31.88 40.29 -7.54
N SER A 69 -31.89 38.99 -7.86
CA SER A 69 -33.05 38.08 -8.01
C SER A 69 -33.29 37.51 -9.42
N SER A 70 -33.22 36.18 -9.56
CA SER A 70 -34.39 35.29 -9.45
C SER A 70 -34.07 33.89 -9.97
N GLN A 71 -34.73 32.92 -9.33
CA GLN A 71 -34.52 31.49 -9.42
C GLN A 71 -35.19 30.88 -10.68
N LEU A 72 -34.55 29.84 -11.22
CA LEU A 72 -35.16 28.83 -12.09
C LEU A 72 -36.17 27.98 -11.30
N PRO A 73 -37.14 27.33 -11.99
CA PRO A 73 -37.16 25.87 -11.88
C PRO A 73 -37.69 25.08 -13.09
N ARG A 74 -37.23 23.82 -13.12
CA ARG A 74 -37.90 22.56 -13.49
C ARG A 74 -38.36 22.31 -14.93
N GLY A 75 -37.83 21.20 -15.48
CA GLY A 75 -38.50 20.39 -16.49
C GLY A 75 -39.16 19.14 -15.89
N SER A 76 -40.17 18.62 -16.60
CA SER A 76 -40.70 17.25 -16.51
C SER A 76 -41.28 16.87 -17.89
N ILE A 77 -40.82 15.82 -18.57
CA ILE A 77 -41.25 14.40 -18.54
C ILE A 77 -42.22 14.05 -19.70
N THR A 78 -41.91 12.91 -20.36
CA THR A 78 -42.75 12.01 -21.21
C THR A 78 -43.20 12.52 -22.59
N GLU A 79 -43.32 11.72 -23.67
CA GLU A 79 -43.61 10.29 -23.79
C GLU A 79 -43.26 9.70 -25.19
N ARG A 80 -43.37 8.37 -25.28
CA ARG A 80 -43.14 7.40 -26.36
C ARG A 80 -43.83 7.68 -27.71
N ARG A 81 -43.24 7.21 -28.84
CA ARG A 81 -43.68 5.98 -29.57
C ARG A 81 -42.97 5.79 -30.93
N SER A 82 -43.07 4.55 -31.36
CA SER A 82 -42.50 3.73 -32.44
C SER A 82 -43.10 3.86 -33.86
N PHE A 83 -42.39 3.21 -34.82
CA PHE A 83 -42.82 2.55 -36.09
C PHE A 83 -42.79 3.33 -37.45
N VAL A 84 -41.83 2.95 -38.30
CA VAL A 84 -41.90 2.36 -39.68
C VAL A 84 -42.69 3.03 -40.84
N GLU A 85 -42.01 3.10 -42.02
CA GLU A 85 -42.48 3.27 -43.43
C GLU A 85 -43.09 4.64 -43.85
N VAL A 86 -43.03 5.18 -45.08
CA VAL A 86 -42.70 4.76 -46.46
C VAL A 86 -42.39 6.04 -47.29
N ARG A 87 -41.69 5.85 -48.42
CA ARG A 87 -41.43 6.76 -49.57
C ARG A 87 -42.38 7.96 -49.77
N GLN A 88 -41.81 9.12 -50.15
CA GLN A 88 -42.19 9.82 -51.39
C GLN A 88 -41.11 10.81 -51.89
N SER A 89 -41.03 10.86 -53.21
CA SER A 89 -40.14 11.63 -54.09
C SER A 89 -40.26 13.15 -53.96
N LEU A 90 -39.17 13.88 -54.24
CA LEU A 90 -39.20 15.08 -55.09
C LEU A 90 -37.81 15.43 -55.62
N ALA A 91 -37.82 15.84 -56.88
CA ALA A 91 -36.69 16.04 -57.77
C ALA A 91 -36.02 17.41 -57.61
N GLY A 92 -34.77 17.51 -58.07
CA GLY A 92 -34.08 18.78 -58.29
C GLY A 92 -32.65 18.59 -58.78
N ARG A 93 -32.47 18.42 -60.09
CA ARG A 93 -31.17 18.56 -60.79
C ARG A 93 -31.06 20.00 -61.32
N PRO A 94 -29.87 20.63 -61.34
CA PRO A 94 -29.63 21.80 -62.18
C PRO A 94 -28.98 21.42 -63.52
N ASP A 95 -29.43 22.16 -64.55
CA ASP A 95 -29.19 22.02 -65.98
C ASP A 95 -27.75 22.23 -66.45
N ILE A 96 -27.43 21.50 -67.53
CA ILE A 96 -26.30 21.70 -68.45
C ILE A 96 -26.76 22.65 -69.57
N ARG A 97 -26.00 23.71 -69.86
CA ARG A 97 -26.10 24.46 -71.13
C ARG A 97 -24.80 24.36 -71.92
N ILE A 98 -24.93 23.83 -73.13
CA ILE A 98 -23.91 23.75 -74.18
C ILE A 98 -24.10 24.95 -75.11
N GLY A 99 -23.03 25.72 -75.35
CA GLY A 99 -22.96 26.76 -76.39
C GLY A 99 -21.90 26.39 -77.44
N LYS A 100 -22.25 26.56 -78.72
CA LYS A 100 -21.49 26.22 -79.92
C LYS A 100 -20.25 27.12 -80.17
N VAL A 101 -19.29 26.55 -80.90
CA VAL A 101 -18.06 27.10 -81.50
C VAL A 101 -18.40 27.75 -82.87
N GLU A 102 -17.81 28.89 -83.27
CA GLU A 102 -16.63 29.12 -84.15
C GLU A 102 -16.55 30.68 -84.34
N ASP A 103 -15.47 31.41 -84.61
CA ASP A 103 -14.12 31.18 -85.18
C ASP A 103 -13.23 32.40 -84.80
N GLY A 104 -11.90 32.27 -84.84
CA GLY A 104 -11.01 33.44 -84.94
C GLY A 104 -9.64 33.34 -84.25
N ASP A 105 -8.60 33.20 -85.07
CA ASP A 105 -7.17 33.19 -84.75
C ASP A 105 -6.68 34.22 -83.70
N ARG A 106 -5.94 33.73 -82.70
CA ARG A 106 -4.62 34.26 -82.32
C ARG A 106 -3.90 33.36 -81.32
N LEU A 107 -2.77 32.79 -81.76
CA LEU A 107 -1.80 32.09 -80.92
C LEU A 107 -1.23 33.04 -79.85
N THR A 108 -1.76 32.99 -78.64
CA THR A 108 -1.06 33.51 -77.45
C THR A 108 -0.30 32.35 -76.82
N LYS A 109 1.03 32.43 -76.90
CA LYS A 109 1.93 31.58 -76.11
C LYS A 109 1.63 31.81 -74.62
N THR A 110 0.79 30.98 -74.03
CA THR A 110 0.77 30.81 -72.58
C THR A 110 1.93 29.89 -72.23
N SER A 111 2.96 30.46 -71.61
CA SER A 111 4.01 29.66 -70.98
C SER A 111 3.34 28.75 -69.95
N GLY A 112 3.26 27.46 -70.24
CA GLY A 112 2.86 26.44 -69.27
C GLY A 112 3.88 26.43 -68.14
N ARG A 113 3.71 27.29 -67.13
CA ARG A 113 4.40 27.17 -65.87
C ARG A 113 3.83 25.93 -65.21
N LYS A 114 4.48 24.78 -65.42
CA LYS A 114 4.24 23.52 -64.71
C LYS A 114 4.42 23.75 -63.21
N ARG A 115 3.39 24.26 -62.54
CA ARG A 115 3.33 24.40 -61.08
C ARG A 115 2.63 23.16 -60.52
N VAL A 116 3.20 21.99 -60.82
CA VAL A 116 2.73 20.66 -60.36
C VAL A 116 3.14 20.35 -58.91
N TRP A 117 3.97 21.21 -58.32
CA TRP A 117 4.57 21.03 -56.99
C TRP A 117 3.57 20.89 -55.83
N PRO A 118 2.42 21.59 -55.76
CA PRO A 118 1.51 21.45 -54.63
C PRO A 118 0.76 20.11 -54.60
N GLY A 119 0.34 19.61 -55.78
CA GLY A 119 -0.44 18.37 -55.89
C GLY A 119 0.41 17.11 -55.65
N TRP A 120 1.63 17.08 -56.17
CA TRP A 120 2.57 15.98 -55.91
C TRP A 120 3.06 15.96 -54.47
N LEU A 121 3.27 17.13 -53.86
CA LEU A 121 3.60 17.21 -52.43
C LEU A 121 2.43 16.74 -51.55
N LEU A 122 1.19 17.15 -51.86
CA LEU A 122 0.01 16.68 -51.14
C LEU A 122 -0.19 15.16 -51.28
N LEU A 123 -0.05 14.64 -52.51
CA LEU A 123 -0.11 13.20 -52.76
C LEU A 123 0.99 12.44 -52.02
N PHE A 124 2.22 12.96 -52.04
CA PHE A 124 3.34 12.38 -51.29
C PHE A 124 3.09 12.38 -49.79
N LEU A 125 2.59 13.49 -49.22
CA LEU A 125 2.24 13.57 -47.80
C LEU A 125 1.09 12.62 -47.44
N MET A 126 0.09 12.46 -48.30
CA MET A 126 -0.99 11.48 -48.08
C MET A 126 -0.47 10.04 -48.12
N VAL A 127 0.38 9.70 -49.09
CA VAL A 127 0.96 8.35 -49.20
C VAL A 127 1.92 8.08 -48.05
N ALA A 128 2.83 9.01 -47.72
CA ALA A 128 3.74 8.88 -46.61
C ALA A 128 3.01 8.79 -45.27
N GLY A 129 1.98 9.63 -45.05
CA GLY A 129 1.11 9.58 -43.88
C GLY A 129 0.33 8.26 -43.78
N SER A 130 -0.15 7.72 -44.89
CA SER A 130 -0.85 6.43 -44.94
C SER A 130 0.11 5.27 -44.64
N LEU A 131 1.31 5.25 -45.21
CA LEU A 131 2.32 4.23 -44.94
C LEU A 131 2.80 4.29 -43.48
N PHE A 132 3.01 5.49 -42.94
CA PHE A 132 3.33 5.69 -41.53
C PHE A 132 2.18 5.18 -40.64
N GLY A 133 0.93 5.56 -40.95
CA GLY A 133 -0.25 5.12 -40.22
C GLY A 133 -0.37 3.60 -40.21
N ILE A 134 -0.33 2.95 -41.38
CA ILE A 134 -0.40 1.49 -41.51
C ILE A 134 0.72 0.83 -40.70
N THR A 135 1.96 1.32 -40.82
CA THR A 135 3.11 0.75 -40.10
C THR A 135 2.95 0.91 -38.60
N TRP A 136 2.56 2.11 -38.12
CA TRP A 136 2.37 2.40 -36.70
C TRP A 136 1.23 1.56 -36.09
N PHE A 137 0.07 1.50 -36.76
CA PHE A 137 -1.05 0.67 -36.32
C PHE A 137 -0.72 -0.83 -36.39
N SER A 138 0.00 -1.29 -37.42
CA SER A 138 0.42 -2.69 -37.54
C SER A 138 1.39 -3.08 -36.43
N ILE A 139 2.38 -2.23 -36.12
CA ILE A 139 3.31 -2.46 -34.99
C ILE A 139 2.54 -2.45 -33.67
N LYS A 140 1.60 -1.51 -33.48
CA LYS A 140 0.78 -1.43 -32.27
C LYS A 140 -0.08 -2.68 -32.08
N LEU A 141 -0.76 -3.13 -33.14
CA LEU A 141 -1.56 -4.36 -33.15
C LEU A 141 -0.70 -5.60 -32.90
N TYR A 142 0.44 -5.71 -33.58
CA TYR A 142 1.39 -6.80 -33.39
C TYR A 142 1.89 -6.88 -31.94
N LYS A 143 2.32 -5.76 -31.35
CA LYS A 143 2.75 -5.70 -29.94
C LYS A 143 1.61 -6.04 -28.98
N ALA A 144 0.39 -5.59 -29.25
CA ALA A 144 -0.77 -5.92 -28.43
C ALA A 144 -1.09 -7.42 -28.51
N ALA A 145 -1.08 -8.01 -29.71
CA ALA A 145 -1.29 -9.44 -29.92
C ALA A 145 -0.21 -10.28 -29.23
N GLN A 146 1.06 -9.88 -29.34
CA GLN A 146 2.16 -10.58 -28.69
C GLN A 146 2.05 -10.53 -27.16
N LYS A 147 1.68 -9.38 -26.58
CA LYS A 147 1.37 -9.30 -25.14
C LYS A 147 0.24 -10.23 -24.72
N GLN A 148 -0.81 -10.38 -25.54
CA GLN A 148 -1.91 -11.29 -25.24
C GLN A 148 -1.48 -12.76 -25.33
N GLN A 149 -0.64 -13.10 -26.32
CA GLN A 149 -0.05 -14.43 -26.44
C GLN A 149 0.84 -14.76 -25.23
N ASP A 150 1.72 -13.85 -24.83
CA ASP A 150 2.61 -14.05 -23.67
C ASP A 150 1.82 -14.23 -22.36
N LYS A 151 0.74 -13.46 -22.19
CA LYS A 151 -0.20 -13.62 -21.06
C LYS A 151 -0.87 -14.99 -21.09
N ALA A 152 -1.41 -15.38 -22.24
CA ALA A 152 -2.11 -16.65 -22.39
C ALA A 152 -1.16 -17.84 -22.15
N GLU A 153 0.05 -17.80 -22.68
CA GLU A 153 1.06 -18.83 -22.45
C GLU A 153 1.43 -18.95 -20.96
N PHE A 154 1.66 -17.81 -20.30
CA PHE A 154 1.94 -17.77 -18.86
C PHE A 154 0.80 -18.39 -18.04
N ILE A 155 -0.45 -18.03 -18.36
CA ILE A 155 -1.66 -18.56 -17.72
C ILE A 155 -1.83 -20.06 -17.98
N LEU A 156 -1.54 -20.55 -19.18
CA LEU A 156 -1.70 -21.95 -19.54
C LEU A 156 -0.61 -22.84 -18.95
N ASN A 157 0.59 -22.31 -18.73
CA ASN A 157 1.74 -23.07 -18.24
C ASN A 157 1.87 -23.08 -16.70
N ARG A 158 0.78 -22.81 -15.96
CA ARG A 158 0.78 -22.91 -14.50
C ARG A 158 0.72 -24.35 -14.06
N THR A 159 1.68 -24.74 -13.24
CA THR A 159 1.74 -26.08 -12.64
C THR A 159 1.58 -25.98 -11.12
N PRO A 160 0.89 -26.92 -10.48
CA PRO A 160 0.83 -26.99 -9.03
C PRO A 160 2.23 -27.00 -8.41
N ARG A 161 2.44 -26.19 -7.38
CA ARG A 161 3.68 -26.19 -6.61
C ARG A 161 3.70 -27.38 -5.64
N PRO A 162 4.88 -27.95 -5.34
CA PRO A 162 4.99 -28.92 -4.26
C PRO A 162 4.52 -28.31 -2.94
N ILE A 163 3.66 -29.03 -2.22
CA ILE A 163 3.19 -28.59 -0.91
C ILE A 163 4.35 -28.69 0.07
N THR A 164 4.83 -27.54 0.55
CA THR A 164 5.79 -27.48 1.64
C THR A 164 5.04 -27.49 2.97
N PRO A 165 5.35 -28.39 3.93
CA PRO A 165 4.65 -28.43 5.21
C PRO A 165 4.91 -27.15 6.01
N ALA A 166 3.93 -26.77 6.83
CA ALA A 166 4.08 -25.66 7.77
C ALA A 166 5.19 -25.97 8.79
N LYS A 167 5.95 -24.94 9.18
CA LYS A 167 6.94 -25.05 10.25
C LYS A 167 6.24 -24.88 11.60
N ILE A 168 6.48 -25.84 12.49
CA ILE A 168 6.02 -25.80 13.89
C ILE A 168 7.26 -25.60 14.75
N CYS A 169 7.31 -24.50 15.50
CA CYS A 169 8.50 -24.11 16.27
C CYS A 169 8.10 -23.65 17.67
N GLU A 170 9.07 -23.55 18.57
CA GLU A 170 8.86 -22.94 19.88
C GLU A 170 8.36 -21.51 19.68
N GLN A 171 7.23 -21.16 20.29
CA GLN A 171 6.73 -19.79 20.24
C GLN A 171 7.62 -18.92 21.13
N PRO A 172 8.37 -17.95 20.57
CA PRO A 172 9.23 -17.07 21.34
C PRO A 172 8.41 -16.15 22.23
N ASP A 173 8.98 -15.77 23.36
CA ASP A 173 8.49 -14.66 24.16
C ASP A 173 9.22 -13.38 23.73
N PHE A 174 8.50 -12.49 23.05
CA PHE A 174 9.03 -11.22 22.55
C PHE A 174 9.01 -10.16 23.64
N ILE A 175 10.16 -9.59 23.93
CA ILE A 175 10.31 -8.58 24.98
C ILE A 175 11.09 -7.37 24.48
N ASN A 176 10.75 -6.22 25.02
CA ASN A 176 11.58 -5.03 24.97
C ASN A 176 12.54 -5.03 26.17
N ASP A 177 13.83 -4.90 25.90
CA ASP A 177 14.84 -4.52 26.88
C ASP A 177 15.52 -3.22 26.42
N LYS A 178 15.17 -2.11 27.06
CA LYS A 178 15.78 -0.78 26.88
C LYS A 178 15.87 -0.32 25.42
N GLY A 179 14.75 -0.41 24.70
CA GLY A 179 14.62 0.06 23.32
C GLY A 179 15.00 -0.98 22.27
N VAL A 180 15.33 -2.20 22.68
CA VAL A 180 15.70 -3.31 21.79
C VAL A 180 14.71 -4.45 21.94
N ILE A 181 14.26 -4.99 20.81
CA ILE A 181 13.38 -6.17 20.76
C ILE A 181 14.24 -7.44 20.83
N TYR A 182 13.86 -8.38 21.69
CA TYR A 182 14.43 -9.72 21.76
C TYR A 182 13.34 -10.78 21.62
N ALA A 183 13.61 -11.81 20.81
CA ALA A 183 12.88 -13.06 20.85
C ALA A 183 13.59 -13.98 21.85
N THR A 184 12.92 -14.32 22.94
CA THR A 184 13.47 -15.22 23.97
C THR A 184 12.87 -16.60 23.84
N TYR A 185 13.72 -17.62 23.95
CA TYR A 185 13.37 -19.03 23.85
C TYR A 185 13.72 -19.75 25.14
N LYS A 186 13.05 -20.85 25.43
CA LYS A 186 13.38 -21.75 26.53
C LYS A 186 14.60 -22.60 26.19
N SER A 187 14.69 -23.04 24.94
CA SER A 187 15.66 -24.04 24.48
C SER A 187 16.81 -23.47 23.64
N ALA A 188 16.85 -22.15 23.43
CA ALA A 188 17.89 -21.46 22.66
C ALA A 188 18.25 -20.08 23.26
N PRO A 189 19.44 -19.54 22.94
CA PRO A 189 19.81 -18.18 23.33
C PRO A 189 18.83 -17.14 22.78
N PRO A 190 18.65 -15.99 23.45
CA PRO A 190 17.81 -14.92 22.94
C PRO A 190 18.36 -14.34 21.64
N GLN A 191 17.45 -14.07 20.70
CA GLN A 191 17.77 -13.46 19.42
C GLN A 191 17.38 -11.98 19.44
N LYS A 192 18.34 -11.09 19.18
CA LYS A 192 18.04 -9.66 18.95
C LYS A 192 17.25 -9.50 17.66
N ILE A 193 16.21 -8.68 17.67
CA ILE A 193 15.35 -8.40 16.52
C ILE A 193 15.51 -6.94 16.09
N VAL A 194 15.89 -6.74 14.84
CA VAL A 194 15.79 -5.47 14.11
C VAL A 194 15.07 -5.79 12.79
N ILE A 195 14.02 -5.05 12.48
CA ILE A 195 13.08 -5.42 11.42
C ILE A 195 13.45 -4.77 10.09
N THR A 196 13.72 -5.58 9.07
CA THR A 196 13.66 -5.18 7.66
C THR A 196 12.31 -5.64 7.10
N GLY A 197 11.28 -4.82 7.35
CA GLY A 197 9.90 -5.18 7.10
C GLY A 197 9.36 -4.62 5.79
N ILE A 198 8.28 -5.22 5.30
CA ILE A 198 7.44 -4.66 4.24
C ILE A 198 5.96 -4.87 4.54
N ASN A 199 5.11 -3.98 4.06
CA ASN A 199 3.66 -4.13 4.13
C ASN A 199 3.13 -4.95 2.95
N TRP A 200 2.21 -5.88 3.20
CA TRP A 200 1.53 -6.66 2.16
C TRP A 200 0.02 -6.50 2.29
N SER A 201 -0.55 -5.57 1.51
CA SER A 201 -1.96 -5.18 1.55
C SER A 201 -2.87 -6.12 0.74
N GLY A 202 -4.16 -6.11 1.10
CA GLY A 202 -5.30 -6.73 0.42
C GLY A 202 -6.32 -7.32 1.41
N MET A 203 -5.85 -7.83 2.56
CA MET A 203 -6.73 -8.51 3.52
C MET A 203 -7.60 -7.55 4.34
N GLU A 204 -7.22 -6.29 4.45
CA GLU A 204 -8.03 -5.23 5.07
C GLU A 204 -9.28 -4.87 4.27
N ASN A 205 -9.33 -5.22 2.99
CA ASN A 205 -10.45 -4.92 2.10
C ASN A 205 -11.46 -6.08 2.04
N SER A 206 -12.50 -5.91 1.23
CA SER A 206 -13.65 -6.84 1.17
C SER A 206 -13.30 -8.20 0.55
N GLU A 207 -12.22 -8.28 -0.22
CA GLU A 207 -11.68 -9.52 -0.76
C GLU A 207 -11.09 -10.42 0.33
N GLY A 208 -10.52 -9.87 1.39
CA GLY A 208 -9.94 -10.64 2.49
C GLY A 208 -8.77 -11.56 2.09
N VAL A 209 -8.05 -11.23 1.01
CA VAL A 209 -6.90 -11.99 0.49
C VAL A 209 -5.77 -11.00 0.17
N PRO A 210 -4.50 -11.30 0.50
CA PRO A 210 -3.39 -10.44 0.07
C PRO A 210 -3.33 -10.37 -1.47
N HIS A 211 -3.06 -9.19 -2.02
CA HIS A 211 -2.91 -9.06 -3.47
C HIS A 211 -1.69 -9.85 -3.97
N GLY A 212 -1.70 -10.24 -5.25
CA GLY A 212 -0.60 -10.98 -5.86
C GLY A 212 -0.78 -12.49 -5.92
N LEU A 213 -1.88 -13.00 -5.39
CA LEU A 213 -2.19 -14.44 -5.32
C LEU A 213 -3.27 -14.89 -6.32
N ALA A 214 -3.84 -13.95 -7.08
CA ALA A 214 -4.92 -14.18 -8.02
C ALA A 214 -4.46 -14.95 -9.26
N PHE A 215 -5.44 -15.31 -10.09
CA PHE A 215 -5.21 -15.98 -11.36
C PHE A 215 -4.19 -15.23 -12.24
N GLY A 216 -3.10 -15.92 -12.62
CA GLY A 216 -2.06 -15.30 -13.45
C GLY A 216 -1.15 -14.34 -12.68
N GLN A 217 -1.08 -14.46 -11.35
CA GLN A 217 -0.11 -13.80 -10.50
C GLN A 217 0.86 -14.85 -9.91
N ALA A 218 1.30 -14.69 -8.66
CA ALA A 218 2.35 -15.50 -8.07
C ALA A 218 1.83 -16.52 -7.05
N ALA A 219 2.62 -17.58 -6.83
CA ALA A 219 2.40 -18.48 -5.71
C ALA A 219 2.88 -17.81 -4.41
N LEU A 220 2.20 -18.08 -3.29
CA LEU A 220 2.58 -17.61 -1.96
C LEU A 220 4.05 -17.97 -1.66
N ASP A 221 4.43 -19.23 -1.89
CA ASP A 221 5.79 -19.71 -1.63
C ASP A 221 6.85 -19.00 -2.51
N ASP A 222 6.50 -18.59 -3.73
CA ASP A 222 7.40 -17.84 -4.61
C ASP A 222 7.59 -16.41 -4.11
N ILE A 223 6.51 -15.74 -3.67
CA ILE A 223 6.57 -14.41 -3.07
C ILE A 223 7.44 -14.44 -1.81
N VAL A 224 7.18 -15.39 -0.90
CA VAL A 224 7.91 -15.53 0.37
C VAL A 224 9.38 -15.89 0.13
N GLU A 225 9.68 -16.77 -0.82
CA GLU A 225 11.06 -17.11 -1.15
C GLU A 225 11.83 -15.92 -1.71
N ARG A 226 11.22 -15.12 -2.59
CA ARG A 226 11.84 -13.91 -3.14
C ARG A 226 12.07 -12.86 -2.07
N MET A 227 11.08 -12.60 -1.21
CA MET A 227 11.22 -11.66 -0.09
C MET A 227 12.37 -12.07 0.83
N ALA A 228 12.43 -13.34 1.24
CA ALA A 228 13.51 -13.84 2.09
C ALA A 228 14.89 -13.76 1.40
N LYS A 229 14.98 -14.06 0.10
CA LYS A 229 16.21 -13.90 -0.69
C LYS A 229 16.67 -12.44 -0.79
N GLN A 230 15.74 -11.49 -0.82
CA GLN A 230 16.03 -10.05 -0.79
C GLN A 230 16.25 -9.51 0.63
N GLY A 231 16.42 -10.37 1.63
CA GLY A 231 16.76 -9.96 2.99
C GLY A 231 15.61 -9.31 3.77
N MET A 232 14.37 -9.39 3.28
CA MET A 232 13.20 -8.98 4.05
C MET A 232 12.93 -10.00 5.16
N THR A 233 12.71 -9.51 6.37
CA THR A 233 12.64 -10.35 7.58
C THR A 233 11.26 -10.37 8.22
N ALA A 234 10.38 -9.44 7.86
CA ALA A 234 9.03 -9.36 8.39
C ALA A 234 8.03 -8.81 7.38
N VAL A 235 6.76 -9.20 7.55
CA VAL A 235 5.62 -8.63 6.85
C VAL A 235 4.66 -8.01 7.87
N ARG A 236 4.28 -6.74 7.66
CA ARG A 236 3.11 -6.15 8.30
C ARG A 236 1.91 -6.46 7.41
N LEU A 237 0.90 -7.08 7.99
CA LEU A 237 -0.25 -7.64 7.30
C LEU A 237 -1.52 -6.88 7.71
N PRO A 238 -1.94 -5.88 6.92
CA PRO A 238 -3.21 -5.19 7.09
C PRO A 238 -4.42 -6.14 7.12
N LEU A 239 -5.29 -5.99 8.12
CA LEU A 239 -6.52 -6.78 8.32
C LEU A 239 -7.70 -5.85 8.65
N ASN A 240 -8.92 -6.41 8.70
CA ASN A 240 -10.12 -5.68 9.11
C ASN A 240 -10.90 -6.33 10.26
N VAL A 241 -11.52 -5.50 11.10
CA VAL A 241 -12.23 -5.95 12.33
C VAL A 241 -13.48 -6.77 12.00
N LEU A 242 -14.29 -6.34 11.05
CA LEU A 242 -15.58 -7.00 10.78
C LEU A 242 -15.41 -8.42 10.25
N MET A 243 -14.46 -8.68 9.35
CA MET A 243 -14.19 -10.03 8.85
C MET A 243 -13.54 -10.92 9.90
N ILE A 244 -12.68 -10.40 10.79
CA ILE A 244 -12.16 -11.20 11.93
C ILE A 244 -13.31 -11.66 12.82
N ASN A 245 -14.20 -10.74 13.22
CA ASN A 245 -15.26 -11.02 14.17
C ASN A 245 -16.37 -11.91 13.59
N SER A 246 -16.72 -11.72 12.32
CA SER A 246 -17.72 -12.54 11.64
C SER A 246 -17.16 -13.83 11.06
N ASN A 247 -15.84 -13.92 10.94
CA ASN A 247 -15.11 -14.94 10.19
C ASN A 247 -15.65 -15.12 8.75
N ALA A 248 -16.00 -14.01 8.09
CA ALA A 248 -16.59 -14.02 6.75
C ALA A 248 -15.69 -14.74 5.73
N ALA A 249 -16.29 -15.34 4.71
CA ALA A 249 -15.51 -16.01 3.66
C ALA A 249 -14.75 -14.97 2.81
N PRO A 250 -13.44 -15.14 2.57
CA PRO A 250 -12.69 -14.31 1.64
C PRO A 250 -13.08 -14.63 0.17
N ASN A 251 -12.85 -13.69 -0.74
CA ASN A 251 -13.08 -13.87 -2.17
C ASN A 251 -11.95 -14.69 -2.84
N VAL A 252 -11.88 -15.97 -2.52
CA VAL A 252 -10.89 -16.88 -3.12
C VAL A 252 -11.12 -17.14 -4.61
N LYS A 253 -12.33 -16.86 -5.12
CA LYS A 253 -12.64 -17.11 -6.53
C LYS A 253 -11.91 -16.15 -7.45
N ASP A 254 -11.89 -14.87 -7.08
CA ASP A 254 -11.31 -13.82 -7.93
C ASP A 254 -9.86 -13.50 -7.51
N PHE A 255 -9.50 -13.74 -6.24
CA PHE A 255 -8.20 -13.34 -5.68
C PHE A 255 -7.25 -14.49 -5.33
N VAL A 256 -7.62 -15.74 -5.59
CA VAL A 256 -6.73 -16.89 -5.43
C VAL A 256 -6.69 -17.71 -6.71
N ASP A 257 -5.49 -18.01 -7.18
CA ASP A 257 -5.27 -19.03 -8.21
C ASP A 257 -5.26 -20.43 -7.58
N PRO A 258 -6.31 -21.26 -7.78
CA PRO A 258 -6.42 -22.55 -7.13
C PRO A 258 -5.41 -23.59 -7.66
N VAL A 259 -4.76 -23.33 -8.80
CA VAL A 259 -3.77 -24.24 -9.38
C VAL A 259 -2.43 -24.10 -8.65
N VAL A 260 -1.99 -22.86 -8.42
CA VAL A 260 -0.67 -22.60 -7.81
C VAL A 260 -0.74 -22.38 -6.30
N ASN A 261 -1.91 -21.99 -5.77
CA ASN A 261 -2.17 -21.78 -4.34
C ASN A 261 -3.37 -22.63 -3.83
N PRO A 262 -3.40 -23.96 -4.05
CA PRO A 262 -4.55 -24.79 -3.68
C PRO A 262 -4.88 -24.77 -2.18
N GLU A 263 -3.89 -24.52 -1.32
CA GLU A 263 -4.05 -24.43 0.14
C GLU A 263 -4.78 -23.15 0.61
N LEU A 264 -4.92 -22.16 -0.26
CA LEU A 264 -5.60 -20.88 0.00
C LEU A 264 -7.07 -20.90 -0.42
N VAL A 265 -7.56 -22.00 -1.00
CA VAL A 265 -8.99 -22.21 -1.28
C VAL A 265 -9.70 -22.57 0.04
N VAL A 266 -9.94 -21.55 0.85
CA VAL A 266 -10.49 -21.65 2.21
C VAL A 266 -11.89 -21.06 2.28
N SER A 267 -12.66 -21.44 3.31
CA SER A 267 -14.04 -21.01 3.51
C SER A 267 -14.20 -19.81 4.45
N ASP A 268 -13.14 -19.41 5.15
CA ASP A 268 -13.23 -18.40 6.21
C ASP A 268 -11.93 -17.60 6.38
N TYR A 269 -12.10 -16.36 6.86
CA TYR A 269 -11.05 -15.36 6.91
C TYR A 269 -9.92 -15.72 7.90
N MET A 270 -10.25 -16.27 9.07
CA MET A 270 -9.24 -16.73 10.03
C MET A 270 -8.38 -17.86 9.46
N THR A 271 -8.96 -18.78 8.69
CA THR A 271 -8.17 -19.81 7.99
C THR A 271 -7.27 -19.19 6.92
N MET A 272 -7.72 -18.18 6.18
CA MET A 272 -6.85 -17.43 5.26
C MET A 272 -5.66 -16.81 6.00
N ILE A 273 -5.89 -16.06 7.08
CA ILE A 273 -4.83 -15.46 7.91
C ILE A 273 -3.82 -16.54 8.35
N LYS A 274 -4.32 -17.66 8.89
CA LYS A 274 -3.48 -18.79 9.34
C LYS A 274 -2.60 -19.34 8.21
N LYS A 275 -3.13 -19.49 6.99
CA LYS A 275 -2.38 -19.98 5.84
C LYS A 275 -1.30 -19.00 5.37
N ILE A 276 -1.61 -17.70 5.32
CA ILE A 276 -0.63 -16.68 4.96
C ILE A 276 0.51 -16.63 5.99
N VAL A 277 0.18 -16.62 7.29
CA VAL A 277 1.18 -16.66 8.38
C VAL A 277 2.06 -17.90 8.28
N GLN A 278 1.48 -19.08 8.01
CA GLN A 278 2.24 -20.33 7.82
C GLN A 278 3.14 -20.28 6.58
N GLY A 279 2.68 -19.68 5.48
CA GLY A 279 3.49 -19.47 4.28
C GLY A 279 4.75 -18.66 4.59
N LEU A 280 4.59 -17.53 5.28
CA LEU A 280 5.68 -16.67 5.74
C LEU A 280 6.62 -17.42 6.71
N ALA A 281 6.04 -18.23 7.60
CA ALA A 281 6.77 -19.02 8.58
C ALA A 281 7.73 -20.03 7.95
N LYS A 282 7.46 -20.53 6.73
CA LYS A 282 8.35 -21.47 6.01
C LYS A 282 9.75 -20.91 5.80
N LYS A 283 9.90 -19.59 5.64
CA LYS A 283 11.21 -18.92 5.52
C LYS A 283 11.60 -18.12 6.77
N GLY A 284 10.87 -18.27 7.88
CA GLY A 284 11.15 -17.53 9.13
C GLY A 284 10.82 -16.04 9.02
N VAL A 285 9.97 -15.64 8.09
CA VAL A 285 9.54 -14.25 7.95
C VAL A 285 8.53 -13.96 9.06
N SER A 286 8.83 -12.97 9.90
CA SER A 286 7.95 -12.53 10.99
C SER A 286 6.67 -11.89 10.46
N VAL A 287 5.60 -11.91 11.25
CA VAL A 287 4.33 -11.26 10.92
C VAL A 287 3.94 -10.29 12.02
N LEU A 288 3.68 -9.04 11.64
CA LEU A 288 2.95 -8.07 12.45
C LEU A 288 1.51 -8.01 11.91
N LEU A 289 0.54 -8.41 12.72
CA LEU A 289 -0.87 -8.33 12.33
C LEU A 289 -1.35 -6.90 12.55
N ASP A 290 -1.91 -6.26 11.54
CA ASP A 290 -2.30 -4.86 11.62
C ASP A 290 -3.82 -4.71 11.55
N ILE A 291 -4.43 -4.08 12.55
CA ILE A 291 -5.84 -3.69 12.49
C ILE A 291 -5.96 -2.43 11.64
N HIS A 292 -6.04 -2.62 10.32
CA HIS A 292 -5.96 -1.56 9.34
C HIS A 292 -7.27 -0.81 9.13
N LYS A 293 -8.36 -1.57 8.96
CA LYS A 293 -9.73 -1.06 8.80
C LYS A 293 -10.64 -1.63 9.88
N LEU A 294 -11.68 -0.90 10.25
CA LEU A 294 -12.77 -1.47 11.04
C LEU A 294 -13.72 -2.21 10.10
N ASP A 295 -14.23 -1.49 9.09
CA ASP A 295 -15.12 -2.02 8.06
C ASP A 295 -14.39 -2.13 6.70
N PRO A 296 -14.28 -3.33 6.10
CA PRO A 296 -13.60 -3.52 4.82
C PRO A 296 -14.29 -2.83 3.63
N ALA A 297 -15.54 -2.40 3.79
CA ALA A 297 -16.28 -1.66 2.75
C ALA A 297 -16.05 -0.14 2.84
N VAL A 298 -15.41 0.35 3.90
CA VAL A 298 -15.10 1.77 4.02
C VAL A 298 -13.88 2.10 3.16
N GLU A 299 -14.14 2.95 2.18
CA GLU A 299 -13.14 3.53 1.30
C GLU A 299 -12.66 4.88 1.83
N GLY A 300 -11.40 5.18 1.52
CA GLY A 300 -10.72 6.36 2.01
C GLY A 300 -10.47 6.33 3.52
N LYS A 301 -9.84 7.38 4.03
CA LYS A 301 -9.33 7.42 5.40
C LYS A 301 -10.30 8.15 6.31
N THR A 302 -11.49 7.56 6.45
CA THR A 302 -12.59 8.12 7.26
C THR A 302 -12.71 7.47 8.65
N GLU A 303 -11.91 6.42 8.91
CA GLU A 303 -11.88 5.70 10.19
C GLU A 303 -10.72 6.18 11.09
N GLY A 304 -10.72 7.46 11.46
CA GLY A 304 -9.65 8.07 12.27
C GLY A 304 -9.60 7.65 13.74
N LEU A 305 -10.53 6.82 14.20
CA LEU A 305 -10.61 6.26 15.56
C LEU A 305 -10.67 4.73 15.50
N TRP A 306 -10.53 4.06 16.64
CA TRP A 306 -10.67 2.60 16.81
C TRP A 306 -12.14 2.14 16.94
N TYR A 307 -13.07 3.01 16.54
CA TYR A 307 -14.50 2.79 16.47
C TYR A 307 -15.11 3.78 15.46
N SER A 308 -16.33 3.51 15.02
CA SER A 308 -17.11 4.39 14.16
C SER A 308 -18.55 4.49 14.66
N ALA A 309 -19.41 5.18 13.91
CA ALA A 309 -20.83 5.23 14.21
C ALA A 309 -21.51 3.85 14.09
N THR A 310 -20.97 2.95 13.26
CA THR A 310 -21.51 1.61 12.99
C THR A 310 -20.72 0.50 13.66
N VAL A 311 -19.43 0.71 13.93
CA VAL A 311 -18.55 -0.28 14.55
C VAL A 311 -18.15 0.17 15.97
N PRO A 312 -18.65 -0.46 17.04
CA PRO A 312 -18.32 -0.05 18.40
C PRO A 312 -16.88 -0.43 18.79
N ALA A 313 -16.27 0.28 19.74
CA ALA A 313 -14.93 -0.02 20.23
C ALA A 313 -14.78 -1.43 20.84
N SER A 314 -15.87 -2.10 21.23
CA SER A 314 -15.83 -3.50 21.67
C SER A 314 -15.48 -4.46 20.52
N ALA A 315 -15.79 -4.13 19.28
CA ALA A 315 -15.52 -4.97 18.11
C ALA A 315 -14.01 -5.15 17.88
N ILE A 316 -13.22 -4.08 17.99
CA ILE A 316 -11.75 -4.18 17.87
C ILE A 316 -11.14 -4.99 19.02
N ASN A 317 -11.67 -4.86 20.25
CA ASN A 317 -11.23 -5.68 21.38
C ASN A 317 -11.47 -7.18 21.11
N GLN A 318 -12.64 -7.53 20.56
CA GLN A 318 -12.97 -8.90 20.19
C GLN A 318 -12.06 -9.44 19.07
N ALA A 319 -11.77 -8.62 18.05
CA ALA A 319 -10.91 -9.02 16.95
C ALA A 319 -9.49 -9.33 17.43
N ILE A 320 -8.90 -8.43 18.23
CA ILE A 320 -7.56 -8.62 18.79
C ILE A 320 -7.50 -9.86 19.71
N GLN A 321 -8.52 -10.06 20.55
CA GLN A 321 -8.60 -11.25 21.39
C GLN A 321 -8.70 -12.54 20.56
N THR A 322 -9.45 -12.52 19.45
CA THR A 322 -9.58 -13.65 18.52
C THR A 322 -8.24 -13.97 17.87
N LEU A 323 -7.54 -12.98 17.32
CA LEU A 323 -6.20 -13.15 16.75
C LEU A 323 -5.22 -13.75 17.76
N ALA A 324 -5.15 -13.17 18.97
CA ALA A 324 -4.26 -13.65 20.03
C ALA A 324 -4.59 -15.08 20.46
N THR A 325 -5.87 -15.42 20.61
CA THR A 325 -6.28 -16.77 21.01
C THR A 325 -5.93 -17.82 19.95
N ASP A 326 -6.17 -17.50 18.68
CA ASP A 326 -6.04 -18.47 17.58
C ASP A 326 -4.60 -18.64 17.09
N LEU A 327 -3.77 -17.61 17.23
CA LEU A 327 -2.42 -17.58 16.66
C LEU A 327 -1.31 -17.65 17.71
N CYS A 328 -1.62 -17.56 19.02
CA CYS A 328 -0.61 -17.69 20.08
C CYS A 328 -0.25 -19.15 20.36
N ASN A 329 0.39 -19.81 19.38
CA ASN A 329 0.88 -21.18 19.53
C ASN A 329 2.00 -21.48 18.51
N SER A 330 2.59 -22.66 18.63
CA SER A 330 3.73 -23.11 17.84
C SER A 330 3.53 -23.20 16.33
N ASN A 331 2.29 -23.21 15.84
CA ASN A 331 2.02 -23.21 14.39
C ASN A 331 2.24 -21.83 13.76
N TYR A 332 2.29 -20.77 14.57
CA TYR A 332 2.37 -19.37 14.16
C TYR A 332 3.45 -18.64 14.97
N TYR A 333 4.56 -19.34 15.26
CA TYR A 333 5.68 -18.86 16.07
C TYR A 333 6.28 -17.53 15.57
N ASN A 334 6.09 -17.22 14.28
CA ASN A 334 6.58 -16.03 13.61
C ASN A 334 5.70 -14.79 13.80
N VAL A 335 4.56 -14.87 14.50
CA VAL A 335 3.73 -13.70 14.81
C VAL A 335 4.35 -12.91 15.99
N LEU A 336 4.71 -11.65 15.72
CA LEU A 336 5.28 -10.72 16.72
C LEU A 336 4.22 -10.20 17.68
N GLY A 337 3.00 -10.00 17.18
CA GLY A 337 1.89 -9.42 17.90
C GLY A 337 0.97 -8.63 16.98
N VAL A 338 0.35 -7.59 17.53
CA VAL A 338 -0.67 -6.78 16.84
C VAL A 338 -0.28 -5.30 16.84
N ASP A 339 -0.36 -4.69 15.65
CA ASP A 339 -0.47 -3.25 15.46
C ASP A 339 -1.92 -2.83 15.72
N LEU A 340 -2.11 -2.13 16.83
CA LEU A 340 -3.40 -2.08 17.52
C LEU A 340 -4.49 -1.35 16.73
N LYS A 341 -4.09 -0.37 15.90
CA LYS A 341 -4.97 0.33 14.96
C LYS A 341 -4.11 1.19 14.03
N ASN A 342 -4.29 1.00 12.74
CA ASN A 342 -3.66 1.80 11.71
C ASN A 342 -4.10 3.27 11.71
N GLU A 343 -3.12 4.16 11.61
CA GLU A 343 -3.20 5.60 11.40
C GLU A 343 -4.33 6.31 12.17
N PRO A 344 -4.40 6.21 13.52
CA PRO A 344 -5.30 7.06 14.28
C PRO A 344 -5.01 8.55 13.95
N HIS A 345 -6.04 9.33 13.67
CA HIS A 345 -5.88 10.75 13.31
C HIS A 345 -6.96 11.67 13.88
N ASP A 346 -8.09 11.12 14.35
CA ASP A 346 -9.18 11.89 14.97
C ASP A 346 -9.20 11.83 16.50
N GLY A 347 -8.23 11.10 17.07
CA GLY A 347 -8.00 10.94 18.50
C GLY A 347 -7.20 12.09 19.12
N CYS A 348 -6.84 11.94 20.39
CA CYS A 348 -6.01 12.87 21.13
C CYS A 348 -4.99 12.14 22.00
N TRP A 349 -3.82 12.76 22.17
CA TRP A 349 -2.81 12.34 23.13
C TRP A 349 -2.73 13.38 24.24
N PRO A 350 -3.21 13.07 25.46
CA PRO A 350 -3.26 14.06 26.52
C PRO A 350 -1.86 14.51 26.93
N GLY A 351 -1.71 15.78 27.28
CA GLY A 351 -0.48 16.33 27.86
C GLY A 351 -0.18 15.83 29.27
N GLY A 352 -1.14 15.15 29.90
CA GLY A 352 -1.04 14.52 31.22
C GLY A 352 -2.39 13.94 31.68
N ALA A 353 -2.41 13.19 32.78
CA ALA A 353 -3.62 12.48 33.24
C ALA A 353 -4.83 13.38 33.57
N ALA A 354 -4.59 14.67 33.84
CA ALA A 354 -5.62 15.66 34.15
C ALA A 354 -6.01 16.53 32.93
N ASP A 355 -5.54 16.20 31.73
CA ASP A 355 -5.83 16.97 30.51
C ASP A 355 -7.28 16.76 30.05
N VAL A 356 -8.13 17.72 30.40
CA VAL A 356 -9.57 17.70 30.08
C VAL A 356 -9.87 17.96 28.60
N SER A 357 -8.90 18.43 27.80
CA SER A 357 -9.09 18.63 26.36
C SER A 357 -9.18 17.30 25.59
N CYS A 358 -8.70 16.22 26.20
CA CYS A 358 -8.71 14.89 25.63
C CYS A 358 -9.71 13.98 26.36
N SER A 359 -10.94 13.93 25.83
CA SER A 359 -11.98 13.05 26.37
C SER A 359 -11.56 11.58 26.31
N ASP A 360 -12.03 10.76 27.26
CA ASP A 360 -11.76 9.32 27.29
C ASP A 360 -12.09 8.59 25.98
N ALA A 361 -13.15 9.00 25.28
CA ALA A 361 -13.55 8.42 24.01
C ALA A 361 -12.52 8.67 22.89
N LYS A 362 -11.74 9.75 22.97
CA LYS A 362 -10.71 10.12 21.99
C LYS A 362 -9.28 9.87 22.48
N ASN A 363 -9.09 9.47 23.74
CA ASN A 363 -7.78 9.24 24.33
C ASN A 363 -7.13 7.97 23.78
N TRP A 364 -6.28 8.13 22.77
CA TRP A 364 -5.62 7.01 22.09
C TRP A 364 -4.74 6.18 23.03
N PRO A 365 -3.86 6.76 23.86
CA PRO A 365 -3.04 5.97 24.79
C PRO A 365 -3.86 5.09 25.72
N LYS A 366 -5.00 5.58 26.24
CA LYS A 366 -5.88 4.79 27.11
C LYS A 366 -6.54 3.64 26.35
N ALA A 367 -6.97 3.86 25.11
CA ALA A 367 -7.52 2.82 24.25
C ALA A 367 -6.47 1.77 23.86
N ALA A 368 -5.28 2.22 23.43
CA ALA A 368 -4.14 1.36 23.13
C ALA A 368 -3.75 0.48 24.33
N ALA A 369 -3.72 1.04 25.55
CA ALA A 369 -3.46 0.27 26.76
C ALA A 369 -4.49 -0.85 26.98
N LYS A 370 -5.79 -0.55 26.81
CA LYS A 370 -6.85 -1.55 26.94
C LYS A 370 -6.73 -2.66 25.89
N LEU A 371 -6.43 -2.30 24.64
CA LEU A 371 -6.26 -3.26 23.55
C LEU A 371 -5.02 -4.14 23.78
N ALA A 372 -3.89 -3.54 24.19
CA ALA A 372 -2.67 -4.24 24.54
C ALA A 372 -2.87 -5.21 25.71
N ASP A 373 -3.49 -4.76 26.80
CA ASP A 373 -3.75 -5.62 27.96
C ASP A 373 -4.71 -6.77 27.62
N THR A 374 -5.71 -6.53 26.77
CA THR A 374 -6.62 -7.58 26.27
C THR A 374 -5.87 -8.63 25.46
N MET A 375 -5.00 -8.18 24.54
CA MET A 375 -4.17 -9.06 23.72
C MET A 375 -3.21 -9.87 24.60
N LEU A 376 -2.50 -9.23 25.51
CA LEU A 376 -1.45 -9.84 26.33
C LEU A 376 -2.03 -10.78 27.40
N ALA A 377 -3.27 -10.57 27.83
CA ALA A 377 -4.00 -11.54 28.63
C ALA A 377 -4.27 -12.86 27.88
N ALA A 378 -4.53 -12.79 26.57
CA ALA A 378 -4.71 -13.97 25.71
C ALA A 378 -3.37 -14.55 25.23
N CYS A 379 -2.38 -13.71 24.95
CA CYS A 379 -1.05 -14.11 24.50
C CYS A 379 0.06 -13.28 25.19
N PRO A 380 0.60 -13.74 26.33
CA PRO A 380 1.64 -13.00 27.05
C PRO A 380 2.97 -12.94 26.29
N LYS A 381 3.15 -13.78 25.27
CA LYS A 381 4.38 -13.89 24.47
C LYS A 381 4.53 -12.84 23.37
N TRP A 382 3.45 -12.16 22.99
CA TRP A 382 3.44 -11.15 21.93
C TRP A 382 3.84 -9.77 22.44
N MET A 383 3.99 -8.82 21.51
CA MET A 383 4.15 -7.39 21.77
C MET A 383 3.01 -6.57 21.14
N ALA A 384 2.66 -5.46 21.77
CA ALA A 384 1.68 -4.51 21.27
C ALA A 384 2.40 -3.36 20.56
N PHE A 385 2.07 -3.17 19.29
CA PHE A 385 2.62 -2.11 18.45
C PHE A 385 1.63 -0.94 18.42
N VAL A 386 2.10 0.24 18.81
CA VAL A 386 1.28 1.43 19.03
C VAL A 386 1.74 2.55 18.10
N GLU A 387 0.91 2.89 17.13
CA GLU A 387 1.10 4.06 16.29
C GLU A 387 0.89 5.37 17.07
N GLY A 388 1.29 6.48 16.46
CA GLY A 388 0.99 7.83 16.93
C GLY A 388 -0.41 8.30 16.52
N LEU A 389 -0.58 9.62 16.51
CA LEU A 389 -1.75 10.31 16.00
C LEU A 389 -1.40 11.20 14.81
N ALA A 390 -2.37 11.88 14.23
CA ALA A 390 -2.14 13.12 13.48
C ALA A 390 -2.42 14.33 14.38
N SER A 391 -1.75 15.46 14.16
CA SER A 391 -2.32 16.72 14.66
C SER A 391 -3.52 17.10 13.80
N ALA A 392 -4.66 17.36 14.45
CA ALA A 392 -5.82 18.00 13.81
C ALA A 392 -5.58 19.49 13.50
N THR A 393 -4.39 20.03 13.79
CA THR A 393 -4.07 21.45 13.65
C THR A 393 -2.73 21.63 12.94
N LEU A 394 -2.74 22.40 11.85
CA LEU A 394 -1.54 22.90 11.19
C LEU A 394 -0.77 23.81 12.14
N THR A 395 0.50 23.51 12.37
CA THR A 395 1.40 24.32 13.21
C THR A 395 2.44 25.02 12.36
N ASN A 396 3.02 26.10 12.90
CA ASN A 396 4.07 26.86 12.23
C ASN A 396 5.43 26.53 12.83
N HIS A 397 6.37 26.11 11.99
CA HIS A 397 7.72 25.76 12.42
C HIS A 397 8.77 26.36 11.48
N GLY A 398 9.93 26.66 12.05
CA GLY A 398 11.08 27.13 11.29
C GLY A 398 11.78 25.99 10.57
N PHE A 399 11.98 26.17 9.26
CA PHE A 399 12.72 25.27 8.38
C PHE A 399 13.73 26.04 7.53
N VAL A 400 14.72 25.33 7.01
CA VAL A 400 15.66 25.89 6.04
C VAL A 400 14.94 26.02 4.70
N THR A 401 15.03 27.17 4.06
CA THR A 401 14.56 27.40 2.68
C THR A 401 15.57 28.28 1.94
N LYS A 402 15.36 28.47 0.63
CA LYS A 402 16.09 29.44 -0.17
C LYS A 402 15.93 30.88 0.31
N ALA A 403 14.83 31.20 1.00
CA ALA A 403 14.60 32.52 1.60
C ALA A 403 15.39 32.74 2.90
N GLY A 404 15.80 31.67 3.59
CA GLY A 404 16.59 31.76 4.82
C GLY A 404 16.61 30.47 5.65
N PRO A 405 17.46 30.40 6.68
CA PRO A 405 17.68 29.18 7.47
C PRO A 405 16.58 28.87 8.50
N ASN A 406 15.62 29.77 8.70
CA ASN A 406 14.54 29.62 9.68
C ASN A 406 13.25 30.26 9.16
N THR A 407 12.87 29.93 7.93
CA THR A 407 11.62 30.37 7.33
C THR A 407 10.46 29.61 7.96
N THR A 408 9.45 30.34 8.41
CA THR A 408 8.23 29.75 8.96
C THR A 408 7.44 29.06 7.85
N LEU A 409 7.30 27.74 7.94
CA LEU A 409 6.41 26.94 7.10
C LEU A 409 5.35 26.27 7.98
N TYR A 410 4.22 25.95 7.36
CA TYR A 410 3.24 25.09 8.01
C TYR A 410 3.77 23.66 8.09
N TYR A 411 3.35 22.95 9.12
CA TYR A 411 3.67 21.57 9.38
C TYR A 411 2.45 20.85 9.94
N GLN A 412 2.30 19.60 9.53
CA GLN A 412 1.33 18.67 10.07
C GLN A 412 1.96 17.29 10.06
N GLU A 413 1.75 16.55 11.13
CA GLU A 413 2.16 15.17 11.25
C GLU A 413 1.37 14.30 10.27
N TRP A 414 2.05 13.31 9.70
CA TRP A 414 1.35 12.21 9.03
C TRP A 414 0.42 11.52 10.01
N TRP A 415 -0.64 10.91 9.49
CA TRP A 415 -1.51 10.08 10.31
C TRP A 415 -0.72 8.93 10.92
N GLY A 416 -0.99 8.60 12.18
CA GLY A 416 -0.20 7.60 12.91
C GLY A 416 1.22 8.04 13.30
N ALA A 417 1.66 9.28 13.06
CA ALA A 417 3.07 9.67 13.29
C ALA A 417 3.36 10.31 14.66
N ALA A 418 2.40 11.07 15.19
CA ALA A 418 2.62 11.96 16.33
C ALA A 418 2.74 11.19 17.66
N LEU A 419 3.94 11.20 18.24
CA LEU A 419 4.26 10.62 19.55
C LEU A 419 4.75 11.68 20.55
N GLN A 420 4.54 12.96 20.27
CA GLN A 420 5.13 14.07 21.04
C GLN A 420 4.84 14.02 22.56
N ASN A 421 3.64 13.60 22.94
CA ASN A 421 3.21 13.54 24.34
C ASN A 421 3.49 12.19 25.02
N VAL A 422 4.12 11.22 24.35
CA VAL A 422 4.40 9.89 24.93
C VAL A 422 5.24 9.94 26.20
N THR A 423 6.17 10.89 26.30
CA THR A 423 7.03 11.04 27.50
C THR A 423 6.29 11.68 28.68
N LYS A 424 5.19 12.40 28.42
CA LYS A 424 4.36 13.04 29.45
C LYS A 424 3.21 12.14 29.89
N TYR A 425 2.62 11.45 28.94
CA TYR A 425 1.55 10.49 29.14
C TYR A 425 1.86 9.22 28.34
N PRO A 426 2.70 8.31 28.89
CA PRO A 426 2.98 7.04 28.25
C PRO A 426 1.72 6.18 28.20
N VAL A 427 1.69 5.19 27.30
CA VAL A 427 0.56 4.26 27.18
C VAL A 427 0.41 3.49 28.51
N PRO A 428 -0.71 3.65 29.24
CA PRO A 428 -0.82 3.18 30.62
C PRO A 428 -1.24 1.70 30.70
N VAL A 429 -0.44 0.79 30.13
CA VAL A 429 -0.64 -0.67 30.28
C VAL A 429 -0.42 -1.15 31.72
N ALA A 430 -0.91 -2.35 32.02
CA ALA A 430 -0.60 -3.02 33.28
C ALA A 430 0.93 -3.10 33.52
N PRO A 431 1.42 -3.00 34.78
CA PRO A 431 2.85 -3.02 35.07
C PRO A 431 3.63 -4.20 34.48
N ALA A 432 3.02 -5.39 34.42
CA ALA A 432 3.62 -6.60 33.85
C ALA A 432 3.80 -6.54 32.33
N HIS A 433 3.16 -5.58 31.64
CA HIS A 433 3.15 -5.46 30.19
C HIS A 433 4.01 -4.29 29.68
N LYS A 434 4.68 -3.54 30.56
CA LYS A 434 5.50 -2.38 30.16
C LYS A 434 6.62 -2.75 29.17
N ASN A 435 7.20 -3.93 29.31
CA ASN A 435 8.21 -4.46 28.39
C ASN A 435 7.62 -5.10 27.12
N LYS A 436 6.33 -4.91 26.85
CA LYS A 436 5.63 -5.45 25.67
C LYS A 436 5.22 -4.38 24.66
N LEU A 437 5.56 -3.12 24.90
CA LEU A 437 5.20 -2.00 24.02
C LEU A 437 6.29 -1.70 22.99
N VAL A 438 5.87 -1.52 21.74
CA VAL A 438 6.67 -0.97 20.63
C VAL A 438 5.91 0.21 20.03
N TYR A 439 6.59 1.29 19.68
CA TYR A 439 5.98 2.44 19.00
C TYR A 439 6.31 2.43 17.51
N VAL A 440 5.29 2.58 16.66
CA VAL A 440 5.37 2.39 15.21
C VAL A 440 4.90 3.60 14.40
N PRO A 441 5.52 4.79 14.52
CA PRO A 441 5.05 5.96 13.77
C PRO A 441 5.16 5.77 12.25
N HIS A 442 4.24 6.39 11.51
CA HIS A 442 4.25 6.43 10.04
C HIS A 442 4.91 7.70 9.52
N PHE A 443 5.58 7.63 8.36
CA PHE A 443 6.15 8.81 7.71
C PHE A 443 6.39 8.58 6.22
N TYR A 444 5.97 9.51 5.37
CA TYR A 444 5.99 9.30 3.91
C TYR A 444 6.78 10.34 3.14
N SER A 445 7.26 9.93 1.96
CA SER A 445 7.96 10.79 1.00
C SER A 445 7.03 11.85 0.36
N PRO A 446 7.58 12.82 -0.40
CA PRO A 446 6.76 13.73 -1.20
C PRO A 446 5.89 13.06 -2.27
N SER A 447 6.06 11.77 -2.55
CA SER A 447 5.18 11.05 -3.48
C SER A 447 3.75 10.90 -2.95
N VAL A 448 3.59 10.90 -1.63
CA VAL A 448 2.29 10.81 -0.98
C VAL A 448 1.68 12.21 -0.86
N TYR A 449 2.43 13.16 -0.30
CA TYR A 449 2.02 14.57 -0.25
C TYR A 449 3.26 15.47 -0.28
N PRO A 450 3.31 16.51 -1.13
CA PRO A 450 4.48 17.37 -1.29
C PRO A 450 4.56 18.37 -0.12
N ALA A 451 4.82 17.89 1.09
CA ALA A 451 4.93 18.74 2.26
C ALA A 451 6.05 19.79 2.09
N PRO A 452 5.87 21.02 2.61
CA PRO A 452 6.72 22.16 2.25
C PRO A 452 8.18 22.00 2.70
N TYR A 453 8.41 21.23 3.77
CA TYR A 453 9.74 20.97 4.31
C TYR A 453 10.63 20.10 3.39
N TYR A 454 10.09 19.45 2.35
CA TYR A 454 10.89 18.69 1.38
C TYR A 454 11.59 19.55 0.33
N PHE A 455 11.20 20.81 0.18
CA PHE A 455 11.59 21.64 -0.96
C PHE A 455 12.38 22.89 -0.52
N ALA A 456 13.23 23.39 -1.41
CA ALA A 456 14.00 24.62 -1.21
C ALA A 456 13.11 25.87 -1.23
N SER A 457 12.04 25.83 -2.01
CA SER A 457 10.95 26.79 -1.94
C SER A 457 9.61 26.08 -2.16
N PHE A 458 8.56 26.65 -1.58
CA PHE A 458 7.22 26.09 -1.61
C PHE A 458 6.19 27.22 -1.66
N ALA A 459 5.25 27.12 -2.59
CA ALA A 459 4.05 27.95 -2.62
C ALA A 459 2.83 27.05 -2.89
N SER A 460 1.82 27.13 -2.03
CA SER A 460 0.57 26.37 -2.22
C SER A 460 -0.10 26.78 -3.54
N ALA A 461 -0.60 25.81 -4.29
CA ALA A 461 -1.28 26.02 -5.57
C ALA A 461 -2.51 25.10 -5.67
N GLY A 462 -3.66 25.57 -5.17
CA GLY A 462 -4.88 24.75 -5.12
C GLY A 462 -4.67 23.48 -4.28
N GLY A 463 -5.00 22.31 -4.86
CA GLY A 463 -4.77 20.99 -4.25
C GLY A 463 -3.33 20.45 -4.35
N GLY A 464 -2.38 21.28 -4.78
CA GLY A 464 -0.97 20.96 -4.91
C GLY A 464 -0.06 22.13 -4.53
N ALA A 465 1.11 22.20 -5.14
CA ALA A 465 2.13 23.19 -4.85
C ALA A 465 3.02 23.50 -6.07
N VAL A 466 3.55 24.72 -6.09
CA VAL A 466 4.72 25.07 -6.90
C VAL A 466 5.94 24.97 -6.00
N VAL A 467 6.93 24.16 -6.41
CA VAL A 467 8.09 23.81 -5.58
C VAL A 467 9.39 23.96 -6.36
N GLU A 468 10.48 24.21 -5.62
CA GLU A 468 11.85 24.10 -6.11
C GLU A 468 12.56 23.01 -5.31
N GLU A 469 13.05 21.96 -5.96
CA GLU A 469 13.80 20.91 -5.28
C GLU A 469 15.16 21.40 -4.79
N TRP A 470 15.65 20.83 -3.68
CA TRP A 470 17.02 21.07 -3.23
C TRP A 470 18.04 20.56 -4.25
N PRO A 471 19.09 21.32 -4.60
CA PRO A 471 20.15 20.84 -5.48
C PRO A 471 20.81 19.58 -4.91
N THR A 472 21.39 18.76 -5.78
CA THR A 472 22.11 17.52 -5.40
C THR A 472 23.54 17.77 -4.89
N THR A 473 23.89 19.04 -4.64
CA THR A 473 25.16 19.44 -4.01
C THR A 473 25.20 19.04 -2.53
N ALA A 474 26.39 19.06 -1.93
CA ALA A 474 26.55 18.75 -0.50
C ALA A 474 25.66 19.63 0.39
N ASP A 475 25.64 20.94 0.16
CA ASP A 475 24.82 21.90 0.94
C ASP A 475 23.32 21.70 0.73
N GLY A 476 22.89 21.38 -0.50
CA GLY A 476 21.50 21.08 -0.80
C GLY A 476 21.02 19.80 -0.11
N ASN A 477 21.84 18.74 -0.15
CA ASN A 477 21.59 17.50 0.59
C ASN A 477 21.57 17.72 2.10
N ALA A 478 22.47 18.55 2.63
CA ALA A 478 22.49 18.90 4.06
C ALA A 478 21.23 19.66 4.49
N SER A 479 20.73 20.56 3.65
CA SER A 479 19.51 21.33 3.91
C SER A 479 18.25 20.44 3.87
N LEU A 480 18.14 19.58 2.85
CA LEU A 480 17.08 18.58 2.78
C LEU A 480 17.11 17.66 4.01
N LYS A 481 18.29 17.14 4.38
CA LYS A 481 18.49 16.32 5.58
C LYS A 481 18.03 17.05 6.84
N ALA A 482 18.44 18.30 7.02
CA ALA A 482 18.07 19.10 8.18
C ALA A 482 16.55 19.25 8.32
N ASN A 483 15.85 19.55 7.23
CA ASN A 483 14.39 19.69 7.24
C ASN A 483 13.67 18.37 7.48
N VAL A 484 14.08 17.28 6.81
CA VAL A 484 13.49 15.95 7.00
C VAL A 484 13.69 15.49 8.44
N TYR A 485 14.91 15.63 8.99
CA TYR A 485 15.20 15.27 10.38
C TYR A 485 14.42 16.14 11.36
N ARG A 486 14.23 17.42 11.06
CA ARG A 486 13.40 18.32 11.87
C ARG A 486 11.94 17.86 11.90
N ALA A 487 11.38 17.49 10.76
CA ALA A 487 10.01 17.01 10.63
C ALA A 487 9.81 15.68 11.39
N LEU A 488 10.72 14.72 11.24
CA LEU A 488 10.71 13.47 12.02
C LEU A 488 10.85 13.74 13.53
N ASP A 489 11.76 14.64 13.92
CA ASP A 489 11.97 15.01 15.31
C ASP A 489 10.74 15.70 15.92
N LEU A 490 10.00 16.48 15.12
CA LEU A 490 8.72 17.05 15.51
C LEU A 490 7.70 15.93 15.73
N ALA A 491 7.52 14.99 14.80
CA ALA A 491 6.53 13.93 14.95
C ALA A 491 6.81 13.01 16.16
N PHE A 492 8.03 12.48 16.27
CA PHE A 492 8.33 11.44 17.26
C PHE A 492 9.77 11.42 17.79
N GLY A 493 10.62 12.40 17.46
CA GLY A 493 12.02 12.40 17.95
C GLY A 493 12.14 12.48 19.48
N ASN A 494 11.16 13.05 20.17
CA ASN A 494 11.09 13.02 21.63
C ASN A 494 10.92 11.59 22.16
N ALA A 495 10.09 10.77 21.50
CA ALA A 495 9.91 9.37 21.84
C ALA A 495 11.24 8.61 21.72
N VAL A 496 11.87 8.69 20.54
CA VAL A 496 13.10 7.96 20.23
C VAL A 496 14.25 8.27 21.20
N LYS A 497 14.32 9.50 21.73
CA LYS A 497 15.39 9.93 22.64
C LYS A 497 15.15 9.57 24.10
N ASN A 498 13.88 9.53 24.54
CA ASN A 498 13.56 9.65 25.97
C ASN A 498 12.69 8.52 26.53
N ILE A 499 12.29 7.53 25.72
CA ILE A 499 11.57 6.34 26.21
C ILE A 499 12.43 5.09 26.07
N GLU A 500 12.16 4.10 26.92
CA GLU A 500 12.83 2.79 26.89
C GLU A 500 12.08 1.76 26.03
N SER A 501 10.98 2.15 25.38
CA SER A 501 10.28 1.33 24.38
C SER A 501 10.93 1.47 23.01
N PRO A 502 11.00 0.40 22.20
CA PRO A 502 11.57 0.48 20.86
C PRO A 502 10.67 1.36 19.99
N VAL A 503 11.30 2.14 19.11
CA VAL A 503 10.63 2.93 18.08
C VAL A 503 11.11 2.44 16.72
N MET A 504 10.20 2.24 15.78
CA MET A 504 10.48 1.77 14.42
C MET A 504 9.41 2.30 13.47
N PHE A 505 9.64 2.33 12.15
CA PHE A 505 8.58 2.81 11.24
C PHE A 505 7.47 1.76 11.10
N GLY A 506 6.21 2.15 11.33
CA GLY A 506 5.04 1.31 11.00
C GLY A 506 4.81 1.24 9.50
N GLU A 507 4.89 2.41 8.85
CA GLU A 507 4.93 2.56 7.40
C GLU A 507 5.89 3.69 7.01
N PHE A 508 6.68 3.45 5.99
CA PHE A 508 7.42 4.49 5.28
C PHE A 508 7.57 4.13 3.82
N GLY A 509 7.53 5.11 2.91
CA GLY A 509 7.66 4.78 1.50
C GLY A 509 7.36 5.91 0.53
N GLY A 510 7.38 5.53 -0.74
CA GLY A 510 7.28 6.43 -1.88
C GLY A 510 7.80 5.81 -3.16
N ILE A 511 7.65 6.57 -4.24
CA ILE A 511 8.23 6.20 -5.53
C ILE A 511 9.73 6.44 -5.49
N TYR A 512 10.51 5.42 -5.86
CA TYR A 512 11.97 5.42 -5.71
C TYR A 512 12.70 5.29 -7.06
N GLY A 513 13.95 5.75 -7.08
CA GLY A 513 14.96 5.41 -8.06
C GLY A 513 14.61 5.83 -9.49
N ALA A 514 14.57 4.87 -10.40
CA ALA A 514 14.28 5.11 -11.81
C ALA A 514 12.85 5.63 -12.03
N LYS A 515 11.90 5.27 -11.16
CA LYS A 515 10.49 5.68 -11.27
C LYS A 515 10.18 7.00 -10.59
N ASP A 516 11.07 7.51 -9.74
CA ASP A 516 10.97 8.85 -9.17
C ASP A 516 11.15 9.91 -10.27
N LEU A 517 10.07 10.60 -10.63
CA LEU A 517 10.03 11.60 -11.70
C LEU A 517 10.27 13.03 -11.20
N PHE A 518 10.56 13.22 -9.91
CA PHE A 518 11.09 14.49 -9.45
C PHE A 518 12.45 14.74 -10.12
N PRO A 519 12.64 15.88 -10.82
CA PRO A 519 13.87 16.17 -11.57
C PRO A 519 15.18 15.93 -10.81
N LEU A 520 15.21 16.20 -9.50
CA LEU A 520 16.37 16.00 -8.62
C LEU A 520 16.19 14.83 -7.63
N LYS A 521 15.28 13.90 -7.95
CA LYS A 521 15.03 12.66 -7.21
C LYS A 521 14.73 12.88 -5.73
N THR A 522 13.98 13.94 -5.41
CA THR A 522 13.68 14.29 -4.01
C THR A 522 12.98 13.16 -3.26
N SER A 523 12.07 12.40 -3.89
CA SER A 523 11.41 11.27 -3.22
C SER A 523 12.40 10.19 -2.79
N SER A 524 13.29 9.79 -3.71
CA SER A 524 14.33 8.80 -3.44
C SER A 524 15.28 9.25 -2.33
N ARG A 525 15.74 10.51 -2.40
CA ARG A 525 16.63 11.11 -1.39
C ARG A 525 15.97 11.17 -0.01
N VAL A 526 14.67 11.46 0.05
CA VAL A 526 13.90 11.48 1.30
C VAL A 526 13.76 10.07 1.88
N ILE A 527 13.48 9.06 1.07
CA ILE A 527 13.41 7.66 1.54
C ILE A 527 14.76 7.20 2.11
N GLU A 528 15.87 7.58 1.46
CA GLU A 528 17.22 7.30 1.99
C GLU A 528 17.47 8.00 3.33
N LEU A 529 16.93 9.21 3.52
CA LEU A 529 17.02 9.92 4.79
C LEU A 529 16.17 9.28 5.90
N PHE A 530 15.07 8.60 5.58
CA PHE A 530 14.31 7.80 6.57
C PHE A 530 15.15 6.62 7.07
N VAL A 531 15.77 5.88 6.14
CA VAL A 531 16.71 4.79 6.45
C VAL A 531 17.87 5.32 7.30
N GLN A 532 18.45 6.46 6.91
CA GLN A 532 19.53 7.08 7.66
C GLN A 532 19.09 7.56 9.06
N TYR A 533 17.90 8.14 9.19
CA TYR A 533 17.36 8.59 10.46
C TYR A 533 17.19 7.43 11.45
N SER A 534 16.64 6.32 10.96
CA SER A 534 16.48 5.09 11.76
C SER A 534 17.82 4.60 12.32
N ALA A 535 18.86 4.55 11.47
CA ALA A 535 20.21 4.20 11.90
C ALA A 535 20.80 5.23 12.88
N ASP A 536 20.75 6.52 12.55
CA ASP A 536 21.30 7.62 13.38
C ASP A 536 20.63 7.70 14.76
N ARG A 537 19.39 7.20 14.91
CA ARG A 537 18.64 7.21 16.17
C ARG A 537 18.51 5.85 16.84
N ASN A 538 19.21 4.82 16.35
CA ASN A 538 19.13 3.44 16.88
C ASN A 538 17.69 2.88 16.94
N MET A 539 16.86 3.20 15.95
CA MET A 539 15.51 2.63 15.84
C MET A 539 15.57 1.13 15.53
N SER A 540 14.50 0.40 15.88
CA SER A 540 14.41 -1.07 15.72
C SER A 540 14.01 -1.53 14.31
N GLY A 541 14.27 -0.71 13.30
CA GLY A 541 13.90 -0.98 11.91
C GLY A 541 12.53 -0.40 11.55
N GLY A 542 11.69 -1.15 10.84
CA GLY A 542 10.41 -0.68 10.31
C GLY A 542 9.92 -1.41 9.06
N PHE A 543 8.73 -1.05 8.57
CA PHE A 543 8.11 -1.66 7.40
C PHE A 543 7.93 -0.65 6.25
N ALA A 544 8.47 -1.00 5.07
CA ALA A 544 8.26 -0.21 3.87
C ALA A 544 6.83 -0.37 3.34
N TRP A 545 6.21 0.71 2.89
CA TRP A 545 4.95 0.69 2.14
C TRP A 545 5.27 0.85 0.64
N SER A 546 5.08 -0.16 -0.21
CA SER A 546 4.56 -1.52 0.09
C SER A 546 5.16 -2.59 -0.84
N LEU A 547 4.84 -3.87 -0.58
CA LEU A 547 5.16 -4.99 -1.47
C LEU A 547 4.40 -4.88 -2.79
N ASN A 548 3.17 -4.38 -2.69
CA ASN A 548 2.14 -4.29 -3.69
C ASN A 548 2.53 -3.33 -4.84
N PRO A 549 2.55 -3.78 -6.11
CA PRO A 549 2.81 -2.90 -7.25
C PRO A 549 1.67 -1.91 -7.53
N ASP A 550 0.51 -2.15 -6.91
CA ASP A 550 -0.76 -1.47 -7.09
C ASP A 550 -1.07 -0.45 -5.98
N SER A 551 -0.17 -0.23 -5.02
CA SER A 551 -0.30 0.89 -4.09
C SER A 551 -0.18 2.24 -4.79
N VAL A 552 -1.07 3.17 -4.45
CA VAL A 552 -1.31 4.40 -5.22
C VAL A 552 -0.70 5.63 -4.57
N TYR A 553 0.25 6.29 -5.23
CA TYR A 553 0.79 7.60 -4.83
C TYR A 553 0.20 8.74 -5.66
N GLN A 554 0.11 9.97 -5.10
CA GLN A 554 -0.46 11.11 -5.84
C GLN A 554 0.54 12.01 -6.55
N PHE A 555 1.82 11.99 -6.17
CA PHE A 555 2.77 12.97 -6.68
C PHE A 555 4.03 12.28 -7.21
N ASN A 556 4.45 12.70 -8.41
CA ASN A 556 5.66 12.19 -9.04
C ASN A 556 6.20 13.20 -10.06
N GLY A 557 6.96 14.19 -9.59
CA GLY A 557 7.48 15.28 -10.43
C GLY A 557 6.58 16.51 -10.49
N ASP A 558 5.39 16.42 -11.10
CA ASP A 558 4.43 17.52 -11.11
C ASP A 558 3.72 17.58 -9.75
N THR A 559 3.99 18.64 -8.97
CA THR A 559 3.37 18.88 -7.67
C THR A 559 2.14 19.77 -7.73
N SER A 560 1.82 20.36 -8.89
CA SER A 560 0.73 21.35 -9.01
C SER A 560 -0.67 20.75 -8.87
N LYS A 561 -0.77 19.43 -9.07
CA LYS A 561 -2.02 18.65 -8.96
C LYS A 561 -1.69 17.23 -8.56
N ALA A 562 -2.61 16.61 -7.83
CA ALA A 562 -2.56 15.17 -7.58
C ALA A 562 -2.78 14.39 -8.88
N GLY A 563 -2.04 13.29 -9.03
CA GLY A 563 -2.22 12.25 -10.03
C GLY A 563 -2.45 10.88 -9.37
N GLU A 564 -2.22 9.83 -10.13
CA GLU A 564 -2.34 8.44 -9.68
C GLU A 564 -1.13 7.67 -10.22
N PHE A 565 -0.31 7.15 -9.32
CA PHE A 565 0.95 6.48 -9.64
C PHE A 565 1.09 5.21 -8.83
N ASN A 566 0.90 4.06 -9.50
CA ASN A 566 1.03 2.75 -8.88
C ASN A 566 2.50 2.38 -8.74
N TYR A 567 2.95 2.09 -7.52
CA TYR A 567 4.32 1.70 -7.25
C TYR A 567 4.44 0.89 -5.94
N GLY A 568 5.38 -0.04 -5.93
CA GLY A 568 5.78 -0.79 -4.73
C GLY A 568 7.07 -1.55 -5.01
N LEU A 569 7.38 -2.53 -4.18
CA LEU A 569 8.57 -3.37 -4.38
C LEU A 569 8.44 -4.21 -5.64
N TYR A 570 7.31 -4.86 -5.88
CA TYR A 570 7.04 -5.50 -7.16
C TYR A 570 6.84 -4.45 -8.27
N GLU A 571 7.29 -4.79 -9.47
CA GLU A 571 7.03 -3.97 -10.65
C GLU A 571 5.56 -4.09 -11.05
N ASN A 572 4.97 -2.96 -11.42
CA ASN A 572 3.66 -2.91 -12.06
C ASN A 572 3.78 -3.33 -13.55
N ASP A 573 4.01 -4.63 -13.76
CA ASP A 573 4.07 -5.23 -15.09
C ASP A 573 2.65 -5.64 -15.56
N PRO A 574 2.13 -5.06 -16.66
CA PRO A 574 0.79 -5.36 -17.13
C PRO A 574 0.65 -6.73 -17.80
N VAL A 575 1.76 -7.44 -18.07
CA VAL A 575 1.86 -8.77 -18.69
C VAL A 575 2.10 -9.84 -17.63
N ARG A 576 3.03 -9.61 -16.70
CA ARG A 576 3.42 -10.54 -15.63
C ARG A 576 3.50 -9.85 -14.28
N PRO A 577 2.36 -9.41 -13.72
CA PRO A 577 2.35 -8.77 -12.41
C PRO A 577 2.93 -9.73 -11.36
N TRP A 578 3.55 -9.18 -10.30
CA TRP A 578 4.14 -9.97 -9.21
C TRP A 578 5.28 -10.93 -9.63
N SER A 579 5.97 -10.65 -10.75
CA SER A 579 7.06 -11.51 -11.25
C SER A 579 8.47 -10.97 -11.03
N ALA A 580 8.63 -9.65 -10.93
CA ALA A 580 9.90 -8.95 -10.80
C ALA A 580 9.81 -7.78 -9.82
N TYR A 581 10.95 -7.40 -9.23
CA TYR A 581 11.06 -6.26 -8.32
C TYR A 581 11.62 -5.03 -9.03
N ASN A 582 11.20 -3.84 -8.59
CA ASN A 582 11.97 -2.62 -8.81
C ASN A 582 13.31 -2.78 -8.08
N GLN A 583 14.34 -3.27 -8.78
CA GLN A 583 15.58 -3.76 -8.16
C GLN A 583 16.34 -2.65 -7.42
N ASP A 584 16.32 -1.43 -7.96
CA ASP A 584 16.90 -0.25 -7.30
C ASP A 584 16.25 0.04 -5.94
N TYR A 585 14.93 -0.12 -5.84
CA TYR A 585 14.22 0.02 -4.57
C TYR A 585 14.51 -1.13 -3.60
N SER A 586 14.57 -2.37 -4.11
CA SER A 586 15.00 -3.54 -3.33
C SER A 586 16.40 -3.32 -2.71
N ASP A 587 17.36 -2.86 -3.52
CA ASP A 587 18.73 -2.58 -3.09
C ASP A 587 18.80 -1.45 -2.07
N ALA A 588 17.93 -0.44 -2.19
CA ALA A 588 17.83 0.65 -1.21
C ALA A 588 17.30 0.16 0.14
N LEU A 589 16.26 -0.68 0.14
CA LEU A 589 15.70 -1.27 1.36
C LEU A 589 16.69 -2.21 2.06
N LEU A 590 17.58 -2.88 1.32
CA LEU A 590 18.66 -3.69 1.89
C LEU A 590 19.66 -2.89 2.74
N LYS A 591 19.79 -1.58 2.54
CA LYS A 591 20.60 -0.70 3.42
C LYS A 591 20.01 -0.62 4.82
N PHE A 592 18.72 -0.89 4.96
CA PHE A 592 17.98 -0.98 6.22
C PHE A 592 18.07 -2.39 6.82
N LYS A 593 19.28 -2.94 6.90
CA LYS A 593 19.49 -4.35 7.25
C LYS A 593 19.23 -4.62 8.73
N GLY A 594 18.27 -5.48 8.99
CA GLY A 594 17.92 -5.99 10.30
C GLY A 594 18.78 -7.16 10.76
N THR A 595 18.34 -7.87 11.79
CA THR A 595 19.07 -9.01 12.36
C THR A 595 18.81 -10.34 11.66
N GLY A 596 17.98 -10.34 10.60
CA GLY A 596 17.60 -11.54 9.86
C GLY A 596 16.23 -12.08 10.26
N THR A 597 15.87 -13.24 9.70
CA THR A 597 14.64 -13.97 10.00
C THR A 597 14.66 -14.52 11.42
N ILE A 598 13.49 -14.68 12.02
CA ILE A 598 13.32 -15.35 13.31
C ILE A 598 13.72 -16.83 13.21
N ASP A 599 14.41 -17.33 14.24
CA ASP A 599 14.79 -18.73 14.34
C ASP A 599 13.59 -19.65 14.60
N CYS A 600 13.51 -20.75 13.84
CA CYS A 600 12.61 -21.84 14.13
C CYS A 600 13.28 -22.80 15.12
N VAL A 601 13.13 -22.51 16.42
CA VAL A 601 13.66 -23.36 17.49
C VAL A 601 12.75 -24.59 17.67
N LYS A 602 13.35 -25.77 17.83
CA LYS A 602 12.58 -27.01 18.01
C LYS A 602 11.86 -27.00 19.36
N ILE A 603 10.69 -27.62 19.40
CA ILE A 603 9.96 -27.83 20.65
C ILE A 603 10.54 -29.10 21.29
N ASP A 604 11.22 -28.95 22.41
CA ASP A 604 11.63 -30.10 23.20
C ASP A 604 10.38 -30.79 23.74
N ALA A 605 10.29 -32.11 23.55
CA ALA A 605 9.21 -32.90 24.13
C ALA A 605 9.25 -32.76 25.67
N PRO A 606 8.10 -32.62 26.35
CA PRO A 606 8.09 -32.57 27.81
C PRO A 606 8.55 -33.93 28.34
N GLY A 607 9.81 -33.99 28.79
CA GLY A 607 10.43 -35.18 29.38
C GLY A 607 11.72 -35.62 28.70
N ASN A 608 12.78 -34.83 28.86
CA ASN A 608 14.13 -35.37 29.07
C ASN A 608 15.00 -34.29 29.69
N ASP A 609 14.77 -34.07 30.98
CA ASP A 609 15.71 -33.38 31.84
C ASP A 609 16.95 -34.29 31.98
N THR A 610 17.82 -34.26 30.96
CA THR A 610 19.18 -34.80 31.06
C THR A 610 20.11 -33.62 30.97
N THR A 611 20.32 -33.03 32.14
CA THR A 611 21.42 -32.11 32.44
C THR A 611 22.71 -32.76 31.94
N THR A 612 23.19 -32.33 30.77
CA THR A 612 24.55 -32.62 30.33
C THR A 612 25.21 -31.30 30.02
N THR A 613 25.80 -30.73 31.06
CA THR A 613 26.72 -29.62 30.96
C THR A 613 27.95 -30.11 30.18
N THR A 614 28.03 -29.76 28.90
CA THR A 614 29.28 -29.86 28.14
C THR A 614 29.79 -28.46 27.86
N THR A 615 30.68 -28.01 28.73
CA THR A 615 31.66 -26.96 28.45
C THR A 615 32.56 -27.42 27.30
N ALA A 616 32.49 -26.73 26.15
CA ALA A 616 33.53 -26.82 25.13
C ALA A 616 33.71 -25.44 24.47
N ALA A 617 34.91 -24.90 24.65
CA ALA A 617 35.39 -23.64 24.09
C ALA A 617 35.47 -23.68 22.54
N PRO A 618 35.44 -22.52 21.84
CA PRO A 618 35.40 -22.51 20.39
C PRO A 618 36.77 -22.87 19.81
N SER A 619 36.82 -23.97 19.06
CA SER A 619 37.97 -24.33 18.23
C SER A 619 37.75 -23.79 16.82
N VAL A 620 38.61 -22.85 16.42
CA VAL A 620 38.68 -22.30 15.06
C VAL A 620 39.15 -23.41 14.11
N VAL A 621 38.36 -23.72 13.09
CA VAL A 621 38.79 -24.60 11.99
C VAL A 621 39.02 -23.76 10.74
N VAL A 622 40.29 -23.67 10.36
CA VAL A 622 40.77 -23.11 9.09
C VAL A 622 40.46 -24.10 7.96
N PRO A 623 39.92 -23.68 6.80
CA PRO A 623 39.66 -24.59 5.69
C PRO A 623 40.96 -24.90 4.95
N THR A 624 41.32 -26.18 4.88
CA THR A 624 42.41 -26.67 4.02
C THR A 624 41.84 -27.10 2.66
N SER A 625 42.35 -26.48 1.61
CA SER A 625 42.08 -26.79 0.21
C SER A 625 42.58 -28.19 -0.15
N THR A 626 41.71 -29.03 -0.72
CA THR A 626 42.10 -30.25 -1.41
C THR A 626 41.79 -30.12 -2.90
N THR A 627 42.85 -30.02 -3.68
CA THR A 627 42.89 -30.02 -5.14
C THR A 627 42.55 -31.40 -5.70
N ALA A 628 41.69 -31.45 -6.73
CA ALA A 628 41.41 -32.66 -7.51
C ALA A 628 42.57 -33.01 -8.46
N PRO A 629 42.81 -34.30 -8.78
CA PRO A 629 43.90 -34.70 -9.66
C PRO A 629 43.55 -34.50 -11.14
N VAL A 630 44.55 -34.00 -11.88
CA VAL A 630 44.54 -33.67 -13.31
C VAL A 630 44.63 -34.93 -14.16
N SER A 631 43.72 -35.07 -15.13
CA SER A 631 43.77 -36.06 -16.20
C SER A 631 44.81 -35.64 -17.26
N THR A 632 45.76 -36.53 -17.56
CA THR A 632 46.80 -36.33 -18.57
C THR A 632 46.31 -36.81 -19.94
N ALA A 633 46.04 -35.87 -20.84
CA ALA A 633 45.88 -36.15 -22.26
C ALA A 633 47.11 -35.60 -23.01
N ALA A 634 47.89 -36.51 -23.59
CA ALA A 634 49.04 -36.20 -24.42
C ALA A 634 48.58 -35.66 -25.79
N LEU A 635 49.14 -34.52 -26.19
CA LEU A 635 49.03 -34.00 -27.56
C LEU A 635 50.40 -33.50 -28.00
N THR A 636 51.05 -34.33 -28.82
CA THR A 636 52.21 -34.00 -29.64
C THR A 636 51.78 -33.17 -30.84
N THR A 637 52.32 -31.96 -31.02
CA THR A 637 52.71 -31.43 -32.34
C THR A 637 53.68 -30.24 -32.22
N LYS A 638 54.58 -30.20 -33.21
CA LYS A 638 55.79 -29.36 -33.37
C LYS A 638 55.50 -27.87 -33.61
N LYS A 639 56.48 -27.05 -33.24
CA LYS A 639 56.75 -25.68 -33.73
C LYS A 639 57.72 -25.70 -34.94
N PRO A 640 57.91 -24.61 -35.72
CA PRO A 640 57.67 -23.19 -35.41
C PRO A 640 56.28 -22.65 -35.77
#